data_AF-A0A1B8P090-F1
#
_entry.id   AF-A0A1B8P090-F1
#
_cell.length_a   1.000
_cell.length_b   1.000
_cell.length_c   1.000
_cell.angle_alpha   90.00
_cell.angle_beta   90.00
_cell.angle_gamma   90.00
#
_symmetry.space_group_name_H-M   'P 1'
#
loop_
_entity.id
_entity.type
_entity.pdbx_description
1 polymer ?
#
loop_
_entity_poly.entity_id
_entity_poly.type
_entity_poly.pdbx_seq_one_letter_code
_entity_poly.pdbx_strand_id
1 'polypeptide(L)'
;MIARMDELLKHWADQHRGQGMRQCSPIGKLVEFGGIPPRSSGPKGSRDPLNLGEMDELAWQIEQALQQLDDRHQVLAHEHYRWNGYSDEKARRLGIARRTYYDRLDRLHEALQSVLGNQLRKQARS
;
A
#
# COMPACT_ATOMS: atom_id res chain seq x y z
N MET A 1 8.90 17.16 1.86
CA MET A 1 8.29 15.84 2.10
C MET A 1 7.68 15.83 3.49
N ILE A 2 6.45 15.35 3.62
CA ILE A 2 5.79 15.17 4.92
C ILE A 2 6.24 13.83 5.53
N ALA A 3 7.01 13.86 6.61
CA ALA A 3 7.60 12.66 7.23
C ALA A 3 6.56 11.60 7.62
N ARG A 4 5.43 12.02 8.19
CA ARG A 4 4.34 11.12 8.57
C ARG A 4 3.73 10.40 7.36
N MET A 5 3.58 11.08 6.23
CA MET A 5 3.05 10.45 5.00
C MET A 5 4.07 9.48 4.39
N ASP A 6 5.35 9.79 4.52
CA ASP A 6 6.43 8.90 4.11
C ASP A 6 6.41 7.58 4.89
N GLU A 7 6.21 7.64 6.22
CA GLU A 7 6.07 6.45 7.06
C GLU A 7 4.84 5.61 6.70
N LEU A 8 3.70 6.26 6.43
CA LEU A 8 2.47 5.60 5.99
C LEU A 8 2.67 4.86 4.66
N LEU A 9 3.29 5.52 3.67
CA LEU A 9 3.55 4.93 2.36
C LEU A 9 4.61 3.82 2.42
N LYS A 10 5.62 3.95 3.29
CA LYS A 10 6.55 2.85 3.60
C LYS A 10 5.83 1.65 4.18
N HIS A 11 4.94 1.86 5.15
CA HIS A 11 4.15 0.79 5.75
C HIS A 11 3.24 0.11 4.71
N TRP A 12 2.54 0.88 3.88
CA TRP A 12 1.76 0.34 2.76
C TRP A 12 2.62 -0.51 1.80
N ALA A 13 3.81 -0.03 1.42
CA ALA A 13 4.69 -0.80 0.55
C ALA A 13 5.29 -2.05 1.23
N ASP A 14 5.52 -2.01 2.54
CA ASP A 14 5.96 -3.15 3.34
C ASP A 14 4.90 -4.25 3.38
N GLN A 15 3.62 -3.89 3.58
CA GLN A 15 2.48 -4.81 3.50
C GLN A 15 2.39 -5.49 2.12
N HIS A 16 2.62 -4.73 1.04
CA HIS A 16 2.71 -5.29 -0.31
C HIS A 16 3.91 -6.23 -0.52
N ARG A 17 5.03 -5.99 0.14
CA ARG A 17 6.21 -6.89 0.11
C ARG A 17 5.98 -8.16 0.93
N GLY A 18 5.35 -8.05 2.10
CA GLY A 18 4.97 -9.17 2.95
C GLY A 18 3.97 -10.11 2.28
N GLN A 19 3.04 -9.57 1.49
CA GLN A 19 2.14 -10.34 0.61
C GLN A 19 2.90 -11.12 -0.47
N GLY A 20 3.87 -10.51 -1.14
CA GLY A 20 4.70 -11.17 -2.16
C GLY A 20 5.53 -12.35 -1.61
N MET A 21 5.93 -12.28 -0.33
CA MET A 21 6.64 -13.38 0.36
C MET A 21 5.70 -14.47 0.88
N ARG A 22 4.43 -14.14 1.18
CA ARG A 22 3.38 -15.10 1.57
C ARG A 22 2.68 -15.76 0.38
N GLN A 23 2.88 -15.26 -0.83
CA GLN A 23 2.41 -15.87 -2.09
C GLN A 23 3.31 -17.02 -2.58
N CYS A 24 4.12 -17.62 -1.70
CA CYS A 24 4.72 -18.93 -1.99
C CYS A 24 3.69 -20.04 -1.69
N SER A 25 2.89 -20.34 -2.72
CA SER A 25 2.18 -21.60 -2.96
C SER A 25 0.85 -21.86 -2.22
N PRO A 26 -0.30 -21.82 -2.94
CA PRO A 26 -1.51 -22.58 -2.58
C PRO A 26 -1.26 -24.10 -2.51
N ILE A 27 -0.16 -24.58 -3.08
CA ILE A 27 0.23 -26.01 -3.08
C ILE A 27 1.05 -26.40 -1.83
N GLY A 28 1.66 -25.45 -1.10
CA GLY A 28 2.48 -25.76 0.07
C GLY A 28 1.67 -26.06 1.34
N LYS A 29 0.60 -25.31 1.59
CA LYS A 29 -0.24 -25.46 2.80
C LYS A 29 -1.21 -26.66 2.77
N LEU A 30 -1.45 -27.27 1.60
CA LEU A 30 -2.29 -28.47 1.49
C LEU A 30 -1.61 -29.72 2.07
N VAL A 31 -0.27 -29.72 2.18
CA VAL A 31 0.49 -30.87 2.70
C VAL A 31 0.67 -30.79 4.22
N GLU A 32 0.65 -29.59 4.82
CA GLU A 32 0.91 -29.42 6.26
C GLU A 32 -0.31 -29.66 7.16
N PHE A 33 -1.52 -29.49 6.65
CA PHE A 33 -2.75 -29.72 7.40
C PHE A 33 -3.58 -30.80 6.72
N GLY A 34 -3.38 -32.06 7.14
CA GLY A 34 -4.10 -33.23 6.66
C GLY A 34 -5.63 -33.15 6.82
N GLY A 35 -6.29 -32.36 5.97
CA GLY A 35 -7.70 -32.50 5.64
C GLY A 35 -8.74 -31.73 6.46
N ILE A 36 -8.40 -30.80 7.37
CA ILE A 36 -9.42 -30.03 8.11
C ILE A 36 -9.01 -28.56 8.32
N PRO A 37 -9.67 -27.58 7.66
CA PRO A 37 -9.42 -26.17 7.91
C PRO A 37 -10.05 -25.71 9.25
N PRO A 38 -9.35 -24.90 10.07
CA PRO A 38 -9.89 -24.38 11.32
C PRO A 38 -10.99 -23.34 11.08
N ARG A 39 -12.12 -23.51 11.78
CA ARG A 39 -13.28 -22.61 11.76
C ARG A 39 -12.93 -21.25 12.40
N SER A 40 -13.14 -20.19 11.64
CA SER A 40 -13.02 -18.78 12.03
C SER A 40 -13.91 -18.41 13.22
N SER A 41 -13.33 -17.69 14.17
CA SER A 41 -14.06 -16.82 15.11
C SER A 41 -13.22 -15.57 15.38
N GLY A 42 -13.26 -14.63 14.45
CA GLY A 42 -12.71 -13.28 14.60
C GLY A 42 -13.71 -12.25 14.05
N PRO A 43 -13.79 -11.03 14.61
CA PRO A 43 -14.77 -10.03 14.19
C PRO A 43 -14.56 -9.62 12.73
N LYS A 44 -15.67 -9.40 12.02
CA LYS A 44 -15.73 -9.08 10.60
C LYS A 44 -15.07 -7.74 10.31
N GLY A 45 -13.92 -7.78 9.63
CA GLY A 45 -13.20 -6.63 9.06
C GLY A 45 -12.84 -6.80 7.58
N SER A 46 -12.61 -8.01 7.08
CA SER A 46 -12.78 -8.40 5.67
C SER A 46 -12.75 -9.92 5.66
N ARG A 47 -13.40 -10.57 4.69
CA ARG A 47 -13.36 -12.04 4.59
C ARG A 47 -12.16 -12.38 3.74
N ASP A 48 -11.08 -12.80 4.38
CA ASP A 48 -10.01 -13.56 3.73
C ASP A 48 -10.35 -15.06 3.85
N PRO A 49 -10.98 -15.66 2.82
CA PRO A 49 -11.31 -17.10 2.85
C PRO A 49 -10.08 -18.01 2.78
N LEU A 50 -8.86 -17.46 2.65
CA LEU A 50 -7.63 -18.22 2.40
C LEU A 50 -6.53 -18.03 3.46
N ASN A 51 -6.78 -17.25 4.50
CA ASN A 51 -5.83 -16.96 5.57
C ASN A 51 -4.48 -16.46 5.00
N LEU A 52 -4.55 -15.60 3.97
CA LEU A 52 -3.40 -14.99 3.29
C LEU A 52 -2.86 -13.75 4.02
N GLY A 53 -3.52 -13.35 5.11
CA GLY A 53 -3.16 -12.18 5.91
C GLY A 53 -3.73 -10.94 5.27
N GLU A 54 -4.88 -10.49 5.77
CA GLU A 54 -5.51 -9.25 5.34
C GLU A 54 -4.53 -8.08 5.46
N MET A 55 -4.47 -7.24 4.43
CA MET A 55 -3.71 -6.00 4.49
C MET A 55 -4.30 -5.13 5.62
N ASP A 56 -3.44 -4.57 6.48
CA ASP A 56 -3.88 -3.72 7.59
C ASP A 56 -4.86 -2.63 7.11
N GLU A 57 -5.88 -2.32 7.91
CA GLU A 57 -6.91 -1.32 7.58
C GLU A 57 -6.31 0.03 7.17
N LEU A 58 -5.16 0.38 7.74
CA LEU A 58 -4.39 1.57 7.40
C LEU A 58 -3.80 1.49 5.98
N ALA A 59 -3.19 0.37 5.60
CA ALA A 59 -2.65 0.16 4.27
C ALA A 59 -3.76 0.05 3.21
N TRP A 60 -4.92 -0.52 3.56
CA TRP A 60 -6.11 -0.50 2.71
C TRP A 60 -6.65 0.91 2.46
N GLN A 61 -6.73 1.74 3.51
CA GLN A 61 -7.13 3.14 3.34
C GLN A 61 -6.16 3.92 2.45
N ILE A 62 -4.86 3.68 2.58
CA ILE A 62 -3.84 4.30 1.72
C ILE A 62 -4.02 3.85 0.27
N GLU A 63 -4.23 2.55 0.01
CA GLU A 63 -4.51 2.03 -1.33
C GLU A 63 -5.74 2.71 -1.96
N GLN A 64 -6.84 2.78 -1.22
CA GLN A 64 -8.06 3.44 -1.68
C GLN A 64 -7.86 4.94 -1.92
N ALA A 65 -7.03 5.60 -1.10
CA ALA A 65 -6.71 7.01 -1.28
C ALA A 65 -5.81 7.24 -2.50
N LEU A 66 -4.81 6.37 -2.73
CA LEU A 66 -3.95 6.40 -3.92
C LEU A 66 -4.75 6.18 -5.21
N GLN A 67 -5.72 5.25 -5.21
CA GLN A 67 -6.59 5.00 -6.36
C GLN A 67 -7.48 6.19 -6.76
N GLN A 68 -7.70 7.14 -5.84
CA GLN A 68 -8.41 8.40 -6.13
C GLN A 68 -7.49 9.49 -6.67
N LEU A 69 -6.17 9.31 -6.59
CA LEU A 69 -5.19 10.24 -7.17
C LEU A 69 -4.97 9.93 -8.65
N ASP A 70 -4.44 10.92 -9.36
CA ASP A 70 -4.02 10.80 -10.77
C ASP A 70 -2.99 9.67 -10.96
N ASP A 71 -3.01 9.01 -12.11
CA ASP A 71 -2.08 7.94 -12.48
C ASP A 71 -0.61 8.31 -12.23
N ARG A 72 -0.24 9.57 -12.44
CA ARG A 72 1.13 10.04 -12.20
C ARG A 72 1.56 9.92 -10.74
N HIS A 73 0.64 10.17 -9.81
CA HIS A 73 0.88 10.05 -8.37
C HIS A 73 0.93 8.58 -7.96
N GLN A 74 0.06 7.74 -8.53
CA GLN A 74 0.07 6.30 -8.29
C GLN A 74 1.38 5.66 -8.76
N VAL A 75 1.79 5.93 -10.00
CA VAL A 75 3.06 5.43 -10.56
C VAL A 75 4.25 5.92 -9.74
N LEU A 76 4.24 7.19 -9.30
CA LEU A 76 5.30 7.72 -8.44
C LEU A 76 5.36 7.00 -7.09
N ALA A 77 4.22 6.72 -6.46
CA ALA A 77 4.16 5.98 -5.20
C ALA A 77 4.68 4.54 -5.37
N HIS A 78 4.26 3.84 -6.43
CA HIS A 78 4.77 2.51 -6.74
C HIS A 78 6.28 2.51 -6.99
N GLU A 79 6.79 3.42 -7.81
CA GLU A 79 8.23 3.48 -8.13
C GLU A 79 9.07 3.91 -6.93
N HIS A 80 8.58 4.83 -6.10
CA HIS A 80 9.31 5.29 -4.93
C HIS A 80 9.32 4.25 -3.80
N TYR A 81 8.17 3.67 -3.45
CA TYR A 81 8.04 2.85 -2.25
C TYR A 81 8.13 1.35 -2.52
N ARG A 82 7.66 0.85 -3.67
CA ARG A 82 7.74 -0.59 -3.98
C ARG A 82 9.07 -0.98 -4.60
N TRP A 83 9.60 -0.19 -5.53
CA TRP A 83 10.89 -0.49 -6.16
C TRP A 83 12.07 -0.11 -5.25
N ASN A 84 12.97 -1.08 -5.02
CA ASN A 84 14.23 -0.84 -4.31
C ASN A 84 15.26 -0.30 -5.31
N GLY A 85 15.69 0.93 -5.10
CA GLY A 85 16.71 1.59 -5.91
C GLY A 85 16.95 3.02 -5.44
N TYR A 86 18.05 3.62 -5.91
CA TYR A 86 18.41 4.98 -5.52
C TYR A 86 17.46 6.01 -6.16
N SER A 87 17.29 7.16 -5.51
CA SER A 87 16.40 8.22 -6.00
C SER A 87 16.76 8.71 -7.42
N ASP A 88 18.05 8.70 -7.78
CA ASP A 88 18.50 9.04 -9.14
C ASP A 88 18.03 8.03 -10.20
N GLU A 89 18.08 6.73 -9.89
CA GLU A 89 17.62 5.69 -10.82
C GLU A 89 16.10 5.76 -10.97
N LYS A 90 15.37 6.00 -9.88
CA LYS A 90 13.92 6.22 -9.89
C LYS A 90 13.56 7.42 -10.75
N ALA A 91 14.26 8.54 -10.59
CA ALA A 91 14.05 9.74 -11.39
C ALA A 91 14.33 9.49 -12.88
N ARG A 92 15.41 8.76 -13.21
CA ARG A 92 15.73 8.37 -14.59
C ARG A 92 14.66 7.45 -15.20
N ARG A 93 14.17 6.46 -14.46
CA ARG A 93 13.11 5.53 -14.92
C ARG A 93 11.79 6.25 -15.19
N LEU A 94 11.48 7.25 -14.37
CA LEU A 94 10.33 8.13 -14.57
C LEU A 94 10.57 9.21 -15.65
N GLY A 95 11.77 9.30 -16.22
CA GLY A 95 12.13 10.29 -17.22
C GLY A 95 12.11 11.74 -16.72
N ILE A 96 12.34 11.96 -15.42
CA ILE A 96 12.29 13.29 -14.80
C ILE A 96 13.59 13.70 -14.14
N ALA A 97 13.80 15.02 -14.05
CA ALA A 97 14.92 15.59 -13.34
C ALA A 97 14.83 15.29 -11.83
N ARG A 98 15.98 15.06 -11.18
CA ARG A 98 16.06 14.78 -9.74
C ARG A 98 15.39 15.86 -8.88
N ARG A 99 15.48 17.13 -9.27
CA ARG A 99 14.81 18.23 -8.55
C ARG A 99 13.28 18.12 -8.63
N THR A 100 12.76 17.76 -9.80
CA THR A 100 11.33 17.54 -10.04
C THR A 100 10.82 16.29 -9.35
N TYR A 101 11.68 15.29 -9.14
CA TYR A 101 11.34 14.06 -8.42
C TYR A 101 10.87 14.35 -6.98
N TYR A 102 11.65 15.12 -6.21
CA TYR A 102 11.26 15.46 -4.84
C TYR A 102 10.07 16.43 -4.77
N ASP A 103 9.93 17.35 -5.73
CA ASP A 103 8.74 18.22 -5.83
C ASP A 103 7.47 17.39 -6.05
N ARG A 104 7.52 16.39 -6.94
CA ARG A 104 6.39 15.49 -7.18
C ARG A 104 6.09 14.59 -6.00
N LEU A 105 7.10 14.16 -5.24
CA LEU A 105 6.88 13.42 -4.00
C LEU A 105 6.18 14.28 -2.95
N ASP A 106 6.55 15.55 -2.85
CA ASP A 106 5.88 16.48 -1.94
C ASP A 106 4.40 16.64 -2.30
N ARG A 107 4.12 16.88 -3.58
CA ARG A 107 2.74 16.96 -4.10
C ARG A 107 1.95 15.67 -3.90
N LEU A 108 2.59 14.50 -4.03
CA LEU A 108 1.97 13.22 -3.70
C LEU A 108 1.54 13.18 -2.23
N HIS A 109 2.41 13.62 -1.31
CA HIS A 109 2.10 13.60 0.12
C HIS A 109 0.97 14.56 0.45
N GLU A 110 0.97 15.76 -0.14
CA GLU A 110 -0.11 16.74 0.04
C GLU A 110 -1.44 16.25 -0.53
N ALA A 111 -1.42 15.68 -1.74
CA ALA A 111 -2.62 15.15 -2.39
C ALA A 111 -3.20 13.96 -1.60
N LEU A 112 -2.34 13.04 -1.15
CA LEU A 112 -2.74 11.91 -0.32
C LEU A 112 -3.32 12.39 1.02
N GLN A 113 -2.68 13.35 1.68
CA GLN A 113 -3.17 13.93 2.92
C GLN A 113 -4.55 14.57 2.75
N SER A 114 -4.76 15.29 1.65
CA SER A 114 -6.04 15.92 1.33
C SER A 114 -7.16 14.89 1.12
N VAL A 115 -6.87 13.80 0.39
CA VAL A 115 -7.83 12.71 0.17
C VAL A 115 -8.16 12.00 1.47
N LEU A 116 -7.16 11.63 2.27
CA LEU A 116 -7.36 10.99 3.57
C LEU A 116 -8.15 11.89 4.53
N GLY A 117 -7.83 13.18 4.59
CA GLY A 117 -8.58 14.16 5.36
C GLY A 117 -10.05 14.25 4.93
N ASN A 118 -10.31 14.22 3.63
CA ASN A 118 -11.67 14.21 3.10
C ASN A 118 -12.43 12.91 3.41
N GLN A 119 -11.76 11.76 3.39
CA GLN A 119 -12.36 10.47 3.77
C GLN A 119 -12.76 10.45 5.24
N LEU A 120 -11.87 10.88 6.14
CA LEU A 120 -12.15 10.96 7.58
C LEU A 120 -13.34 11.88 7.87
N ARG A 121 -13.42 13.02 7.17
CA ARG A 121 -14.55 13.96 7.30
C ARG A 121 -15.87 13.38 6.79
N LYS A 122 -15.84 12.53 5.75
CA LYS A 122 -17.04 11.83 5.25
C LYS A 122 -17.51 10.76 6.24
N GLN A 123 -16.59 10.01 6.82
CA GLN A 123 -16.89 9.01 7.84
C GLN A 123 -17.48 9.63 9.11
N ALA A 124 -16.97 10.78 9.57
CA ALA A 124 -17.49 11.49 10.73
C ALA A 124 -18.90 12.10 10.54
N ARG A 125 -19.41 12.12 9.30
CA ARG A 125 -20.75 12.63 8.96
C ARG A 125 -21.77 11.53 8.66
N SER A 126 -21.33 10.27 8.58
CA SER A 126 -22.21 9.10 8.37
C SER A 126 -22.53 8.46 9.72
#